data_AF-A0A955P9Q7-F1
#
_entry.id   AF-A0A955P9Q7-F1
#
_cell.length_a   1.000
_cell.length_b   1.000
_cell.length_c   1.000
_cell.angle_alpha   90.00
_cell.angle_beta   90.00
_cell.angle_gamma   90.00
#
_symmetry.space_group_name_H-M   'P 1'
#
loop_
_entity.id
_entity.type
_entity.pdbx_description
1 polymer ?
#
loop_
_entity_poly.entity_id
_entity_poly.type
_entity_poly.pdbx_seq_one_letter_code
_entity_poly.pdbx_strand_id
1 'polypeptide(L)'
;MNNDWDLEKDGLRLRKLRTRENWSRMDLAEKLKVSQQTIYNWETGSTPPSKKNLLGLQSVFGDNAFTDSDDSSIRDVNALGSWLLNRRTTLGLTRSELADQSGLTYQTIYNLETGVILNPQQSTRSKLESALKAPIPEDVEADVAEDADLGVTGVGPFTDLRPHDIEGLPEVPGIYVLYDISDRPIYVGESQNIKQRISNHHTGHVDKFWYRSPIVETGAYVRIDSEELRKQIEAVMIRFLKSNAVVNKQHVDR
;
A
#
# COMPACT_ATOMS: atom_id res chain seq x y z
N MET A 1 -3.89 22.23 -27.56
CA MET A 1 -3.31 21.50 -26.42
C MET A 1 -4.48 20.87 -25.69
N ASN A 2 -4.71 19.58 -25.95
CA ASN A 2 -5.81 18.86 -25.31
C ASN A 2 -5.57 18.84 -23.81
N ASN A 3 -6.58 19.29 -23.08
CA ASN A 3 -6.56 19.55 -21.65
C ASN A 3 -7.48 18.53 -20.97
N ASP A 4 -7.35 17.26 -21.34
CA ASP A 4 -8.06 16.14 -20.72
C ASP A 4 -7.19 15.59 -19.62
N TRP A 5 -7.40 16.11 -18.41
CA TRP A 5 -6.96 15.41 -17.21
C TRP A 5 -7.90 14.24 -17.00
N ASP A 6 -7.41 13.03 -17.18
CA ASP A 6 -8.15 11.83 -16.85
C ASP A 6 -8.11 11.62 -15.33
N LEU A 7 -9.28 11.69 -14.69
CA LEU A 7 -9.41 11.59 -13.23
C LEU A 7 -8.83 10.28 -12.69
N GLU A 8 -8.93 9.19 -13.45
CA GLU A 8 -8.44 7.88 -13.02
C GLU A 8 -6.95 7.72 -13.36
N LYS A 9 -6.56 8.01 -14.61
CA LYS A 9 -5.18 7.80 -15.08
C LYS A 9 -4.19 8.84 -14.55
N ASP A 10 -4.52 10.13 -14.65
CA ASP A 10 -3.58 11.21 -14.30
C ASP A 10 -3.47 11.44 -12.80
N GLY A 11 -4.53 11.15 -12.03
CA GLY A 11 -4.50 11.14 -10.57
C GLY A 11 -3.48 10.13 -10.03
N LEU A 12 -3.51 8.90 -10.55
CA LEU A 12 -2.53 7.86 -10.21
C LEU A 12 -1.13 8.25 -10.68
N ARG A 13 -0.99 8.79 -11.90
CA ARG A 13 0.29 9.26 -12.44
C ARG A 13 0.92 10.36 -11.57
N LEU A 14 0.12 11.28 -11.05
CA LEU A 14 0.56 12.32 -10.12
C LEU A 14 1.13 11.72 -8.83
N ARG A 15 0.42 10.75 -8.25
CA ARG A 15 0.87 10.06 -7.04
C ARG A 15 2.23 9.39 -7.28
N LYS A 16 2.40 8.70 -8.42
CA LYS A 16 3.66 8.03 -8.82
C LYS A 16 4.84 9.01 -8.92
N LEU A 17 4.63 10.12 -9.64
CA LEU A 17 5.66 11.14 -9.81
C LEU A 17 6.09 11.73 -8.46
N ARG A 18 5.13 11.97 -7.56
CA ARG A 18 5.42 12.46 -6.21
C ARG A 18 6.24 11.47 -5.38
N THR A 19 5.85 10.19 -5.37
CA THR A 19 6.53 9.18 -4.54
C THR A 19 7.93 8.87 -5.04
N ARG A 20 8.17 8.94 -6.36
CA ARG A 20 9.52 8.79 -6.94
C ARG A 20 10.51 9.84 -6.42
N GLU A 21 10.02 11.04 -6.17
CA GLU A 21 10.83 12.13 -5.59
C GLU A 21 10.92 12.05 -4.05
N ASN A 22 10.39 10.98 -3.43
CA ASN A 22 10.25 10.81 -1.97
C ASN A 22 9.48 11.95 -1.29
N TRP A 23 8.52 12.55 -1.99
CA TRP A 23 7.70 13.64 -1.43
C TRP A 23 6.43 13.11 -0.79
N SER A 24 6.07 13.64 0.37
CA SER A 24 4.72 13.53 0.94
C SER A 24 3.74 14.43 0.17
N ARG A 25 2.43 14.20 0.35
CA ARG A 25 1.40 15.09 -0.22
C ARG A 25 1.56 16.54 0.25
N MET A 26 2.08 16.74 1.46
CA MET A 26 2.37 18.06 2.01
C MET A 26 3.54 18.72 1.27
N ASP A 27 4.62 17.97 1.00
CA ASP A 27 5.78 18.50 0.27
C ASP A 27 5.41 18.96 -1.15
N LEU A 28 4.56 18.18 -1.85
CA LEU A 28 4.06 18.58 -3.17
C LEU A 28 3.09 19.78 -3.08
N ALA A 29 2.24 19.81 -2.06
CA ALA A 29 1.32 20.91 -1.83
C ALA A 29 2.07 22.23 -1.60
N GLU A 30 3.16 22.20 -0.83
CA GLU A 30 4.03 23.37 -0.60
C GLU A 30 4.67 23.87 -1.91
N LYS A 31 5.19 22.95 -2.73
CA LYS A 31 5.79 23.30 -4.04
C LYS A 31 4.78 23.97 -4.98
N LEU A 32 3.54 23.50 -4.98
CA LEU A 32 2.46 24.00 -5.83
C LEU A 32 1.67 25.15 -5.20
N LYS A 33 1.94 25.49 -3.94
CA LYS A 33 1.20 26.47 -3.14
C LYS A 33 -0.31 26.18 -3.08
N VAL A 34 -0.65 24.92 -2.85
CA VAL A 34 -2.02 24.43 -2.65
C VAL A 34 -2.13 23.71 -1.30
N SER A 35 -3.32 23.25 -0.93
CA SER A 35 -3.49 22.46 0.30
C SER A 35 -3.12 20.99 0.09
N GLN A 36 -2.71 20.29 1.15
CA GLN A 36 -2.50 18.84 1.12
C GLN A 36 -3.76 18.09 0.64
N GLN A 37 -4.94 18.55 1.07
CA GLN A 37 -6.23 17.98 0.66
C GLN A 37 -6.47 18.13 -0.84
N THR A 38 -5.99 19.23 -1.43
CA THR A 38 -6.07 19.45 -2.88
C THR A 38 -5.27 18.39 -3.64
N ILE A 39 -4.06 18.05 -3.18
CA ILE A 39 -3.25 16.98 -3.77
C ILE A 39 -3.94 15.63 -3.61
N TYR A 40 -4.47 15.34 -2.42
CA TYR A 40 -5.24 14.11 -2.18
C TYR A 40 -6.42 13.97 -3.15
N ASN A 41 -7.20 15.04 -3.37
CA ASN A 41 -8.35 15.00 -4.26
C ASN A 41 -7.94 14.74 -5.71
N TRP A 42 -6.79 15.25 -6.16
CA TRP A 42 -6.27 14.97 -7.50
C TRP A 42 -5.78 13.53 -7.62
N GLU A 43 -5.02 13.05 -6.63
CA GLU A 43 -4.46 11.68 -6.62
C GLU A 43 -5.52 10.59 -6.53
N THR A 44 -6.68 10.90 -5.95
CA THR A 44 -7.80 9.97 -5.81
C THR A 44 -8.84 10.10 -6.92
N GLY A 45 -8.62 10.99 -7.90
CA GLY A 45 -9.58 11.25 -8.96
C GLY A 45 -10.87 11.92 -8.50
N SER A 46 -10.91 12.47 -7.28
CA SER A 46 -12.07 13.17 -6.74
C SER A 46 -12.36 14.47 -7.48
N THR A 47 -11.31 15.22 -7.86
CA THR A 47 -11.43 16.44 -8.66
C THR A 47 -10.23 16.60 -9.60
N PRO A 48 -10.39 17.26 -10.76
CA PRO A 48 -9.26 17.56 -11.63
C PRO A 48 -8.53 18.83 -11.17
N PRO A 49 -7.22 18.97 -11.43
CA PRO A 49 -6.49 20.20 -11.22
C PRO A 49 -6.97 21.30 -12.17
N SER A 50 -6.95 22.56 -11.70
CA SER A 50 -7.19 23.70 -12.58
C SER A 50 -6.05 23.85 -13.61
N LYS A 51 -6.29 24.55 -14.71
CA LYS A 51 -5.25 24.84 -15.72
C LYS A 51 -3.98 25.46 -15.14
N LYS A 52 -4.12 26.33 -14.12
CA LYS A 52 -2.98 26.91 -13.39
C LYS A 52 -2.17 25.84 -12.67
N ASN A 53 -2.85 24.90 -12.03
CA ASN A 53 -2.21 23.83 -11.26
C ASN A 53 -1.60 22.77 -12.17
N LEU A 54 -2.22 22.48 -13.32
CA LEU A 54 -1.63 21.64 -14.37
C LEU A 54 -0.28 22.20 -14.85
N LEU A 55 -0.21 23.50 -15.12
CA LEU A 55 1.06 24.16 -15.47
C LEU A 55 2.08 24.08 -14.33
N GLY A 56 1.62 24.19 -13.08
CA GLY A 56 2.47 23.96 -11.90
C GLY A 56 3.02 22.54 -11.84
N LEU A 57 2.19 21.53 -12.10
CA LEU A 57 2.58 20.13 -12.15
C LEU A 57 3.59 19.87 -13.28
N GLN A 58 3.38 20.43 -14.47
CA GLN A 58 4.32 20.37 -15.57
C GLN A 58 5.65 21.06 -15.25
N SER A 59 5.61 22.18 -14.51
CA SER A 59 6.84 22.85 -14.06
C SER A 59 7.63 22.02 -13.05
N VAL A 60 6.95 21.21 -12.24
CA VAL A 60 7.57 20.35 -11.22
C VAL A 60 8.09 19.04 -11.81
N PHE A 61 7.35 18.42 -12.73
CA PHE A 61 7.63 17.08 -13.22
C PHE A 61 8.05 17.01 -14.70
N GLY A 62 7.96 18.11 -15.44
CA GLY A 62 8.24 18.23 -16.87
C GLY A 62 6.97 18.26 -17.74
N ASP A 63 7.07 18.88 -18.92
CA ASP A 63 5.93 19.10 -19.83
C ASP A 63 5.29 17.79 -20.36
N ASN A 64 6.08 16.72 -20.43
CA ASN A 64 5.65 15.39 -20.89
C ASN A 64 5.20 14.47 -19.75
N ALA A 65 5.19 14.97 -18.51
CA ALA A 65 4.89 14.16 -17.32
C ALA A 65 3.45 13.61 -17.32
N PHE A 66 2.57 14.11 -18.18
CA PHE A 66 1.17 13.72 -18.31
C PHE A 66 0.74 13.54 -19.78
N THR A 67 1.67 13.27 -20.71
CA THR A 67 1.32 12.97 -22.12
C THR A 67 1.31 11.47 -22.39
N ASP A 68 0.51 11.02 -23.35
CA ASP A 68 0.37 9.61 -23.76
C ASP A 68 1.61 9.04 -24.50
N SER A 69 2.61 9.88 -24.77
CA SER A 69 3.78 9.53 -25.58
C SER A 69 4.96 9.04 -24.74
N ASP A 70 4.76 8.02 -23.89
CA ASP A 70 5.82 7.12 -23.42
C ASP A 70 5.19 5.98 -22.60
N ASP A 71 4.61 5.00 -23.30
CA ASP A 71 3.96 3.84 -22.68
C ASP A 71 5.00 2.78 -22.18
N SER A 72 6.28 2.94 -22.52
CA SER A 72 7.34 1.96 -22.20
C SER A 72 8.21 2.33 -21.00
N SER A 73 8.14 3.56 -20.50
CA SER A 73 8.93 4.03 -19.33
C SER A 73 8.11 4.16 -18.05
N ILE A 74 6.80 3.84 -18.11
CA ILE A 74 5.86 3.88 -17.00
C ILE A 74 5.49 2.44 -16.64
N ARG A 75 6.39 1.72 -15.97
CA ARG A 75 5.99 0.53 -15.19
C ARG A 75 4.84 0.95 -14.27
N ASP A 76 3.72 0.25 -14.36
CA ASP A 76 2.53 0.61 -13.63
C ASP A 76 2.75 0.27 -12.16
N VAL A 77 3.11 1.26 -11.32
CA VAL A 77 3.33 1.09 -9.85
C VAL A 77 2.14 0.39 -9.16
N ASN A 78 0.97 0.32 -9.82
CA ASN A 78 -0.14 -0.53 -9.40
C ASN A 78 -0.70 -1.36 -10.57
N ALA A 79 0.16 -2.08 -11.28
CA ALA A 79 -0.21 -2.96 -12.39
C ALA A 79 -1.37 -3.89 -12.01
N LEU A 80 -1.32 -4.42 -10.79
CA LEU A 80 -2.37 -5.27 -10.23
C LEU A 80 -3.71 -4.55 -10.08
N GLY A 81 -3.73 -3.35 -9.50
CA GLY A 81 -4.96 -2.60 -9.31
C GLY A 81 -5.57 -2.11 -10.63
N SER A 82 -4.74 -1.70 -11.60
CA SER A 82 -5.18 -1.36 -12.95
C SER A 82 -5.83 -2.56 -13.65
N TRP A 83 -5.16 -3.72 -13.60
CA TRP A 83 -5.71 -4.97 -14.12
C TRP A 83 -7.03 -5.34 -13.44
N LEU A 84 -7.08 -5.29 -12.11
CA LEU A 84 -8.25 -5.63 -11.31
C LEU A 84 -9.45 -4.76 -11.68
N LEU A 85 -9.24 -3.44 -11.74
CA LEU A 85 -10.25 -2.46 -12.13
C LEU A 85 -10.80 -2.77 -13.53
N ASN A 86 -9.91 -2.89 -14.53
CA ASN A 86 -10.28 -3.16 -15.91
C ASN A 86 -11.03 -4.47 -16.07
N ARG A 87 -10.57 -5.53 -15.41
CA ARG A 87 -11.20 -6.85 -15.48
C ARG A 87 -12.58 -6.82 -14.82
N ARG A 88 -12.70 -6.22 -13.64
CA ARG A 88 -13.97 -6.09 -12.92
C ARG A 88 -15.01 -5.32 -13.75
N THR A 89 -14.64 -4.17 -14.30
CA THR A 89 -15.56 -3.32 -15.09
C THR A 89 -15.94 -3.97 -16.41
N THR A 90 -15.03 -4.69 -17.07
CA THR A 90 -15.33 -5.49 -18.28
C THR A 90 -16.36 -6.58 -18.00
N LEU A 91 -16.35 -7.15 -16.79
CA LEU A 91 -17.36 -8.11 -16.34
C LEU A 91 -18.66 -7.45 -15.86
N GLY A 92 -18.75 -6.12 -15.88
CA GLY A 92 -19.91 -5.35 -15.41
C GLY A 92 -20.13 -5.40 -13.89
N LEU A 93 -19.12 -5.83 -13.13
CA LEU A 93 -19.23 -6.01 -11.69
C LEU A 93 -18.98 -4.68 -10.97
N THR A 94 -19.78 -4.41 -9.94
CA THR A 94 -19.45 -3.41 -8.92
C THR A 94 -18.38 -3.94 -7.97
N ARG A 95 -17.73 -3.04 -7.23
CA ARG A 95 -16.78 -3.43 -6.17
C ARG A 95 -17.43 -4.31 -5.09
N SER A 96 -18.70 -4.06 -4.77
CA SER A 96 -19.44 -4.85 -3.78
C SER A 96 -19.66 -6.28 -4.29
N GLU A 97 -20.10 -6.44 -5.53
CA GLU A 97 -20.32 -7.77 -6.10
C GLU A 97 -19.02 -8.56 -6.21
N LEU A 98 -17.89 -7.91 -6.56
CA LEU A 98 -16.61 -8.59 -6.55
C LEU A 98 -16.15 -8.97 -5.14
N ALA A 99 -16.37 -8.10 -4.16
CA ALA A 99 -16.10 -8.38 -2.75
C ALA A 99 -16.87 -9.62 -2.28
N ASP A 100 -18.18 -9.66 -2.55
CA ASP A 100 -19.05 -10.79 -2.21
C ASP A 100 -18.60 -12.09 -2.90
N GLN A 101 -18.24 -12.03 -4.19
CA GLN A 101 -17.79 -13.20 -4.95
C GLN A 101 -16.41 -13.72 -4.52
N SER A 102 -15.51 -12.83 -4.10
CA SER A 102 -14.15 -13.19 -3.68
C SER A 102 -14.06 -13.55 -2.20
N GLY A 103 -15.09 -13.26 -1.40
CA GLY A 103 -15.01 -13.35 0.06
C GLY A 103 -13.97 -12.38 0.63
N LEU A 104 -13.87 -11.20 0.02
CA LEU A 104 -13.08 -10.06 0.48
C LEU A 104 -14.03 -8.92 0.86
N THR A 105 -13.53 -7.89 1.53
CA THR A 105 -14.35 -6.71 1.84
C THR A 105 -14.35 -5.72 0.67
N TYR A 106 -15.41 -4.91 0.56
CA TYR A 106 -15.45 -3.77 -0.37
C TYR A 106 -14.21 -2.89 -0.26
N GLN A 107 -13.76 -2.62 0.97
CA GLN A 107 -12.59 -1.78 1.25
C GLN A 107 -11.30 -2.40 0.70
N THR A 108 -11.16 -3.73 0.79
CA THR A 108 -10.01 -4.45 0.21
C THR A 108 -9.97 -4.26 -1.31
N ILE A 109 -11.10 -4.44 -2.00
CA ILE A 109 -11.19 -4.22 -3.45
C ILE A 109 -10.85 -2.77 -3.81
N TYR A 110 -11.43 -1.80 -3.10
CA TYR A 110 -11.13 -0.38 -3.29
C TYR A 110 -9.64 -0.08 -3.10
N ASN A 111 -9.03 -0.60 -2.03
CA ASN A 111 -7.62 -0.36 -1.71
C ASN A 111 -6.67 -0.95 -2.76
N LEU A 112 -7.00 -2.11 -3.33
CA LEU A 112 -6.24 -2.72 -4.42
C LEU A 112 -6.32 -1.86 -5.68
N GLU A 113 -7.52 -1.47 -6.10
CA GLU A 113 -7.70 -0.65 -7.31
C GLU A 113 -7.05 0.74 -7.19
N THR A 114 -7.06 1.32 -6.00
CA THR A 114 -6.49 2.66 -5.74
C THR A 114 -5.01 2.65 -5.37
N GLY A 115 -4.38 1.48 -5.30
CA GLY A 115 -2.95 1.32 -4.97
C GLY A 115 -2.63 1.73 -3.53
N VAL A 116 -3.57 1.53 -2.62
CA VAL A 116 -3.30 1.53 -1.18
C VAL A 116 -2.69 0.21 -0.76
N ILE A 117 -3.12 -0.89 -1.39
CA ILE A 117 -2.47 -2.20 -1.31
C ILE A 117 -1.80 -2.44 -2.66
N LEU A 118 -0.48 -2.51 -2.68
CA LEU A 118 0.31 -2.78 -3.88
C LEU A 118 0.72 -4.25 -3.92
N ASN A 119 1.10 -4.79 -2.76
CA ASN A 119 1.63 -6.14 -2.63
C ASN A 119 0.70 -6.99 -1.75
N PRO A 120 -0.49 -7.40 -2.25
CA PRO A 120 -1.39 -8.21 -1.47
C PRO A 120 -0.85 -9.63 -1.24
N GLN A 121 -1.35 -10.25 -0.18
CA GLN A 121 -1.08 -11.65 0.11
C GLN A 121 -1.48 -12.56 -1.06
N GLN A 122 -0.76 -13.68 -1.19
CA GLN A 122 -1.07 -14.71 -2.18
C GLN A 122 -2.50 -15.24 -2.04
N SER A 123 -2.99 -15.40 -0.81
CA SER A 123 -4.38 -15.79 -0.54
C SER A 123 -5.39 -14.81 -1.14
N THR A 124 -5.14 -13.50 -1.01
CA THR A 124 -5.96 -12.44 -1.60
C THR A 124 -5.93 -12.52 -3.13
N ARG A 125 -4.75 -12.72 -3.74
CA ARG A 125 -4.62 -12.91 -5.20
C ARG A 125 -5.44 -14.11 -5.68
N SER A 126 -5.30 -15.27 -5.04
CA SER A 126 -6.06 -16.47 -5.41
C SER A 126 -7.58 -16.32 -5.26
N LYS A 127 -8.05 -15.57 -4.24
CA LYS A 127 -9.47 -15.22 -4.08
C LYS A 127 -9.98 -14.37 -5.25
N LEU A 128 -9.19 -13.39 -5.69
CA LEU A 128 -9.52 -12.54 -6.84
C LEU A 128 -9.57 -13.33 -8.14
N GLU A 129 -8.57 -14.17 -8.41
CA GLU A 129 -8.54 -15.02 -9.61
C GLU A 129 -9.74 -15.95 -9.70
N SER A 130 -10.10 -16.55 -8.56
CA SER A 130 -11.28 -17.41 -8.43
C SER A 130 -12.57 -16.66 -8.74
N ALA A 131 -12.73 -15.44 -8.20
CA ALA A 131 -13.91 -14.61 -8.44
C ALA A 131 -13.99 -14.06 -9.87
N LEU A 132 -12.86 -13.63 -10.43
CA LEU A 132 -12.76 -13.05 -11.79
C LEU A 132 -12.71 -14.11 -12.89
N LYS A 133 -12.61 -15.38 -12.50
CA LYS A 133 -12.49 -16.56 -13.38
C LYS A 133 -11.38 -16.38 -14.42
N ALA A 134 -10.30 -15.73 -14.01
CA ALA A 134 -9.15 -15.42 -14.83
C ALA A 134 -7.92 -15.29 -13.92
N PRO A 135 -6.78 -15.85 -14.35
CA PRO A 135 -5.53 -15.65 -13.62
C PRO A 135 -5.08 -14.19 -13.75
N ILE A 136 -4.29 -13.73 -12.78
CA ILE A 136 -3.55 -12.48 -12.93
C ILE A 136 -2.53 -12.68 -14.07
N PRO A 137 -2.38 -11.72 -15.02
CA PRO A 137 -1.41 -11.82 -16.09
C PRO A 137 0.02 -11.99 -15.58
N GLU A 138 0.82 -12.78 -16.29
CA GLU A 138 2.18 -13.14 -15.87
C GLU A 138 3.10 -11.92 -15.72
N ASP A 139 2.94 -10.92 -16.58
CA ASP A 139 3.63 -9.63 -16.51
C ASP A 139 3.26 -8.83 -15.25
N VAL A 140 1.97 -8.81 -14.90
CA VAL A 140 1.49 -8.15 -13.66
C VAL A 140 1.98 -8.89 -12.41
N GLU A 141 2.00 -10.22 -12.44
CA GLU A 141 2.56 -11.01 -11.34
C GLU A 141 4.07 -10.81 -11.18
N ALA A 142 4.81 -10.73 -12.29
CA ALA A 142 6.24 -10.47 -12.28
C ALA A 142 6.54 -9.08 -11.70
N ASP A 143 5.76 -8.05 -12.06
CA ASP A 143 5.92 -6.70 -11.51
C ASP A 143 5.67 -6.68 -9.99
N VAL A 144 4.59 -7.31 -9.52
CA VAL A 144 4.30 -7.42 -8.07
C VAL A 144 5.39 -8.20 -7.33
N ALA A 145 5.92 -9.26 -7.95
CA ALA A 145 6.98 -10.07 -7.36
C ALA A 145 8.31 -9.32 -7.30
N GLU A 146 8.68 -8.59 -8.35
CA GLU A 146 9.89 -7.76 -8.42
C GLU A 146 9.84 -6.64 -7.38
N ASP A 147 8.70 -5.92 -7.29
CA ASP A 147 8.51 -4.83 -6.32
C ASP A 147 8.50 -5.30 -4.86
N ALA A 148 8.03 -6.53 -4.61
CA ALA A 148 7.97 -7.09 -3.27
C ALA A 148 9.28 -7.80 -2.87
N ASP A 149 10.12 -8.23 -3.81
CA ASP A 149 11.38 -8.91 -3.50
C ASP A 149 12.41 -7.95 -2.91
N LEU A 150 12.91 -8.28 -1.73
CA LEU A 150 13.95 -7.51 -1.05
C LEU A 150 15.36 -7.93 -1.49
N GLY A 151 15.50 -9.01 -2.26
CA GLY A 151 16.78 -9.54 -2.71
C GLY A 151 17.64 -10.12 -1.57
N VAL A 152 17.04 -10.39 -0.40
CA VAL A 152 17.73 -10.88 0.78
C VAL A 152 17.40 -12.34 1.02
N THR A 153 18.42 -13.21 0.99
CA THR A 153 18.25 -14.63 1.27
C THR A 153 17.64 -14.87 2.66
N GLY A 154 16.58 -15.67 2.72
CA GLY A 154 15.88 -15.99 3.97
C GLY A 154 14.84 -14.95 4.42
N VAL A 155 14.64 -13.89 3.64
CA VAL A 155 13.57 -12.90 3.84
C VAL A 155 12.61 -13.02 2.65
N GLY A 156 11.34 -13.27 2.96
CA GLY A 156 10.28 -13.33 1.96
C GLY A 156 9.88 -11.94 1.45
N PRO A 157 8.94 -11.89 0.50
CA PRO A 157 8.52 -10.63 -0.11
C PRO A 157 7.87 -9.68 0.90
N PHE A 158 8.09 -8.38 0.69
CA PHE A 158 7.39 -7.32 1.40
C PHE A 158 5.92 -7.33 1.02
N THR A 159 5.06 -7.65 1.99
CA THR A 159 3.64 -7.88 1.76
C THR A 159 2.81 -6.93 2.62
N ASP A 160 1.82 -6.29 2.00
CA ASP A 160 0.88 -5.41 2.68
C ASP A 160 -0.07 -6.21 3.59
N LEU A 161 -0.39 -5.62 4.73
CA LEU A 161 -1.20 -6.19 5.79
C LEU A 161 -2.29 -5.19 6.17
N ARG A 162 -3.52 -5.68 6.34
CA ARG A 162 -4.62 -4.91 6.94
C ARG A 162 -4.83 -5.39 8.37
N PRO A 163 -4.42 -4.60 9.39
CA PRO A 163 -4.45 -5.06 10.77
C PRO A 163 -5.87 -5.42 11.23
N HIS A 164 -6.86 -4.61 10.84
CA HIS A 164 -8.26 -4.81 11.23
C HIS A 164 -9.01 -5.89 10.44
N ASP A 165 -8.39 -6.48 9.41
CA ASP A 165 -8.93 -7.62 8.67
C ASP A 165 -8.37 -8.92 9.26
N ILE A 166 -9.02 -9.41 10.33
CA ILE A 166 -8.53 -10.56 11.12
C ILE A 166 -8.43 -11.84 10.28
N GLU A 167 -9.36 -12.05 9.35
CA GLU A 167 -9.35 -13.22 8.47
C GLU A 167 -8.20 -13.16 7.46
N GLY A 168 -7.87 -11.95 6.99
CA GLY A 168 -6.75 -11.68 6.10
C GLY A 168 -5.37 -11.61 6.76
N LEU A 169 -5.24 -11.87 8.06
CA LEU A 169 -3.94 -11.85 8.73
C LEU A 169 -3.09 -13.08 8.37
N PRO A 170 -1.76 -12.93 8.21
CA PRO A 170 -0.90 -14.02 7.78
C PRO A 170 -0.52 -14.96 8.94
N GLU A 171 -0.66 -16.27 8.72
CA GLU A 171 -0.27 -17.34 9.67
C GLU A 171 1.17 -17.80 9.45
N VAL A 172 2.10 -16.85 9.35
CA VAL A 172 3.52 -17.13 9.06
C VAL A 172 4.43 -16.52 10.13
N PRO A 173 5.65 -17.05 10.30
CA PRO A 173 6.67 -16.39 11.08
C PRO A 173 7.23 -15.20 10.31
N GLY A 174 7.51 -14.09 11.00
CA GLY A 174 8.05 -12.91 10.33
C GLY A 174 8.16 -11.67 11.19
N ILE A 175 8.56 -10.58 10.54
CA ILE A 175 8.56 -9.23 11.08
C ILE A 175 7.38 -8.49 10.46
N TYR A 176 6.66 -7.72 11.27
CA TYR A 176 5.58 -6.86 10.82
C TYR A 176 5.72 -5.45 11.39
N VAL A 177 5.23 -4.49 10.62
CA VAL A 177 5.15 -3.08 10.97
C VAL A 177 3.69 -2.65 10.88
N LEU A 178 3.25 -1.84 11.83
CA LEU A 178 1.94 -1.19 11.82
C LEU A 178 2.15 0.31 11.65
N TYR A 179 1.29 0.93 10.85
CA TYR A 179 1.35 2.35 10.52
C TYR A 179 0.07 3.07 10.93
N ASP A 180 0.19 4.36 11.20
CA ASP A 180 -0.95 5.25 11.42
C ASP A 180 -1.59 5.72 10.10
N ILE A 181 -2.62 6.56 10.20
CA ILE A 181 -3.30 7.19 9.04
C ILE A 181 -2.40 8.08 8.16
N SER A 182 -1.18 8.39 8.60
CA SER A 182 -0.18 9.19 7.89
C SER A 182 1.00 8.35 7.39
N ASP A 183 0.86 7.02 7.34
CA ASP A 183 1.88 6.05 6.96
C ASP A 183 3.14 6.11 7.85
N ARG A 184 3.01 6.61 9.09
CA ARG A 184 4.13 6.63 10.04
C ARG A 184 4.18 5.30 10.77
N PRO A 185 5.35 4.64 10.87
CA PRO A 185 5.47 3.42 11.64
C PRO A 185 5.20 3.73 13.11
N ILE A 186 4.31 2.97 13.75
CA ILE A 186 3.96 3.12 15.17
C ILE A 186 4.35 1.91 16.01
N TYR A 187 4.48 0.75 15.37
CA TYR A 187 4.85 -0.49 16.01
C TYR A 187 5.63 -1.36 15.04
N VAL A 188 6.68 -2.01 15.54
CA VAL A 188 7.41 -3.08 14.85
C VAL A 188 7.39 -4.27 15.78
N GLY A 189 7.16 -5.47 15.26
CA GLY A 189 7.28 -6.67 16.08
C GLY A 189 7.68 -7.88 15.27
N GLU A 190 8.23 -8.87 15.98
CA GLU A 190 8.43 -10.21 15.45
C GLU A 190 7.40 -11.20 16.02
N SER A 191 7.13 -12.28 15.26
CA SER A 191 6.39 -13.43 15.77
C SER A 191 6.71 -14.70 14.99
N GLN A 192 6.49 -15.85 15.65
CA GLN A 192 6.35 -17.16 15.00
C GLN A 192 5.03 -17.30 14.24
N ASN A 193 4.00 -16.52 14.62
CA ASN A 193 2.71 -16.48 13.93
C ASN A 193 2.11 -15.07 14.07
N ILE A 194 2.21 -14.28 13.00
CA ILE A 194 1.78 -12.88 12.97
C ILE A 194 0.29 -12.74 13.27
N LYS A 195 -0.57 -13.58 12.67
CA LYS A 195 -2.02 -13.58 12.94
C LYS A 195 -2.31 -13.74 14.42
N GLN A 196 -1.78 -14.80 15.06
CA GLN A 196 -1.98 -15.02 16.49
C GLN A 196 -1.49 -13.84 17.33
N ARG A 197 -0.32 -13.28 17.01
CA ARG A 197 0.24 -12.12 17.74
C ARG A 197 -0.65 -10.88 17.63
N ILE A 198 -1.33 -10.70 16.51
CA ILE A 198 -2.23 -9.56 16.29
C ILE A 198 -3.61 -9.84 16.91
N SER A 199 -4.23 -10.97 16.58
CA SER A 199 -5.65 -11.25 16.84
C SER A 199 -5.95 -11.92 18.18
N ASN A 200 -4.95 -12.45 18.90
CA ASN A 200 -5.23 -13.11 20.17
C ASN A 200 -5.77 -12.10 21.19
N HIS A 201 -6.96 -12.38 21.73
CA HIS A 201 -7.45 -11.65 22.87
C HIS A 201 -6.56 -11.88 24.10
N HIS A 202 -6.52 -10.90 24.99
CA HIS A 202 -5.71 -10.79 26.22
C HIS A 202 -4.20 -10.67 26.02
N THR A 203 -3.63 -11.28 24.98
CA THR A 203 -2.17 -11.39 24.79
C THR A 203 -1.67 -10.71 23.51
N GLY A 204 -2.52 -10.57 22.51
CA GLY A 204 -2.23 -9.94 21.23
C GLY A 204 -2.44 -8.43 21.23
N HIS A 205 -2.51 -7.85 20.03
CA HIS A 205 -2.69 -6.41 19.88
C HIS A 205 -4.14 -5.95 19.87
N VAL A 206 -5.08 -6.82 19.45
CA VAL A 206 -6.49 -6.47 19.24
C VAL A 206 -7.15 -5.76 20.44
N ASP A 207 -6.76 -6.10 21.67
CA ASP A 207 -7.34 -5.51 22.88
C ASP A 207 -6.61 -4.24 23.35
N LYS A 208 -5.45 -3.90 22.77
CA LYS A 208 -4.66 -2.74 23.18
C LYS A 208 -5.29 -1.47 22.65
N PHE A 209 -5.41 -0.45 23.50
CA PHE A 209 -5.98 0.85 23.13
C PHE A 209 -5.32 1.45 21.88
N TRP A 210 -3.99 1.39 21.79
CA TRP A 210 -3.22 1.95 20.68
C TRP A 210 -3.41 1.19 19.36
N TYR A 211 -3.97 -0.01 19.39
CA TYR A 211 -4.15 -0.82 18.19
C TYR A 211 -5.37 -0.39 17.36
N ARG A 212 -6.27 0.43 17.93
CA ARG A 212 -7.50 0.85 17.26
C ARG A 212 -7.21 1.94 16.21
N SER A 213 -8.02 2.00 15.15
CA SER A 213 -8.05 3.17 14.26
C SER A 213 -8.48 4.41 15.07
N PRO A 214 -7.91 5.62 14.83
CA PRO A 214 -6.97 5.97 13.75
C PRO A 214 -5.48 5.76 14.08
N ILE A 215 -5.15 5.12 15.21
CA ILE A 215 -3.75 4.97 15.65
C ILE A 215 -3.04 3.92 14.79
N VAL A 216 -3.67 2.76 14.56
CA VAL A 216 -3.26 1.78 13.54
C VAL A 216 -4.26 1.81 12.40
N GLU A 217 -3.77 1.97 11.17
CA GLU A 217 -4.59 1.96 9.96
C GLU A 217 -4.11 0.89 8.98
N THR A 218 -2.82 0.86 8.66
CA THR A 218 -2.22 -0.09 7.72
C THR A 218 -1.09 -0.87 8.38
N GLY A 219 -0.59 -1.89 7.71
CA GLY A 219 0.56 -2.65 8.14
C GLY A 219 1.28 -3.27 6.95
N ALA A 220 2.45 -3.81 7.21
CA ALA A 220 3.18 -4.65 6.27
C ALA A 220 3.94 -5.72 7.03
N TYR A 221 4.32 -6.79 6.34
CA TYR A 221 5.14 -7.84 6.92
C TYR A 221 6.09 -8.45 5.89
N VAL A 222 7.12 -9.11 6.41
CA VAL A 222 8.02 -9.99 5.66
C VAL A 222 8.09 -11.34 6.36
N ARG A 223 7.90 -12.42 5.60
CA ARG A 223 8.07 -13.77 6.14
C ARG A 223 9.56 -14.01 6.38
N ILE A 224 9.92 -14.45 7.56
CA ILE A 224 11.29 -14.85 7.88
C ILE A 224 11.14 -16.09 8.75
N ASP A 225 11.68 -17.24 8.33
CA ASP A 225 11.53 -18.50 9.08
C ASP A 225 12.57 -18.65 10.20
N SER A 226 13.74 -18.04 10.06
CA SER A 226 14.80 -18.05 11.10
C SER A 226 14.45 -17.15 12.28
N GLU A 227 14.34 -17.72 13.48
CA GLU A 227 14.09 -16.98 14.73
C GLU A 227 15.21 -16.02 15.09
N GLU A 228 16.45 -16.45 14.90
CA GLU A 228 17.62 -15.60 15.14
C GLU A 228 17.59 -14.37 14.24
N LEU A 229 17.34 -14.57 12.94
CA LEU A 229 17.28 -13.48 11.97
C LEU A 229 16.12 -12.51 12.27
N ARG A 230 14.94 -13.01 12.65
CA ARG A 230 13.81 -12.16 13.08
C ARG A 230 14.20 -11.28 14.26
N LYS A 231 14.76 -11.86 15.32
CA LYS A 231 15.17 -11.11 16.52
C LYS A 231 16.23 -10.06 16.20
N GLN A 232 17.20 -10.40 15.35
CA GLN A 232 18.22 -9.46 14.90
C GLN A 232 17.61 -8.28 14.13
N ILE A 233 16.72 -8.55 13.17
CA ILE A 233 16.04 -7.50 12.37
C ILE A 233 15.15 -6.63 13.25
N GLU A 234 14.34 -7.21 14.14
CA GLU A 234 13.51 -6.45 15.08
C GLU A 234 14.35 -5.49 15.92
N ALA A 235 15.45 -5.98 16.51
CA ALA A 235 16.34 -5.16 17.31
C ALA A 235 16.96 -4.00 16.51
N VAL A 236 17.35 -4.26 15.26
CA VAL A 236 17.85 -3.22 14.34
C VAL A 236 16.76 -2.18 14.06
N MET A 237 15.56 -2.61 13.69
CA MET A 237 14.45 -1.70 13.37
C MET A 237 14.03 -0.84 14.57
N ILE A 238 13.96 -1.41 15.77
CA ILE A 238 13.66 -0.66 17.00
C ILE A 238 14.73 0.43 17.22
N ARG A 239 16.01 0.11 17.04
CA ARG A 239 17.11 1.10 17.18
C ARG A 239 17.04 2.21 16.14
N PHE A 240 16.68 1.90 14.90
CA PHE A 240 16.54 2.90 13.83
C PHE A 240 15.36 3.84 14.04
N LEU A 241 14.24 3.29 14.51
CA LEU A 241 13.00 4.05 14.71
C LEU A 241 13.05 4.97 15.94
N LYS A 242 14.01 4.75 16.87
CA LYS A 242 14.22 5.53 18.09
C LYS A 242 12.90 5.75 18.87
N SER A 243 12.82 6.84 19.64
CA SER A 243 11.62 7.28 20.38
C SER A 243 10.56 8.00 19.52
N ASN A 244 10.75 8.07 18.20
CA ASN A 244 9.86 8.84 17.30
C ASN A 244 8.71 8.04 16.71
N ALA A 245 8.90 6.73 16.59
CA ALA A 245 7.82 5.78 16.47
C ALA A 245 7.62 5.15 17.86
N VAL A 246 6.85 4.09 17.97
CA VAL A 246 7.09 3.07 18.99
C VAL A 246 6.30 3.23 20.30
N VAL A 247 5.08 2.69 20.27
CA VAL A 247 4.42 2.15 21.47
C VAL A 247 5.20 0.95 22.06
N ASN A 248 6.13 0.37 21.28
CA ASN A 248 7.00 -0.76 21.66
C ASN A 248 8.03 -0.35 22.73
N LYS A 249 7.66 -0.43 24.01
CA LYS A 249 8.55 -0.07 25.14
C LYS A 249 9.68 -1.06 25.42
N GLN A 250 9.85 -2.11 24.61
CA GLN A 250 10.92 -3.08 24.81
C GLN A 250 12.20 -2.58 24.11
N HIS A 251 13.31 -2.54 24.87
CA HIS A 251 14.67 -2.16 24.44
C HIS A 251 14.94 -0.67 24.17
N VAL A 252 14.06 0.24 24.58
CA VAL A 252 14.39 1.67 24.61
C VAL A 252 15.05 1.95 25.95
N ASP A 253 16.39 1.87 25.99
CA ASP A 253 17.14 2.41 27.13
C ASP A 253 16.82 3.92 27.24
N ARG A 254 16.42 4.33 28.44
CA ARG A 254 16.18 5.73 28.81
C ARG A 254 17.49 6.47 29.00
#